data_AF-A0A7Y4XPM9-F1
#
_entry.id   AF-A0A7Y4XPM9-F1
#
_cell.length_a   1.000
_cell.length_b   1.000
_cell.length_c   1.000
_cell.angle_alpha   90.00
_cell.angle_beta   90.00
_cell.angle_gamma   90.00
#
_symmetry.space_group_name_H-M   'P 1'
#
loop_
_entity.id
_entity.type
_entity.pdbx_description
1 polymer ?
#
loop_
_entity_poly.entity_id
_entity_poly.type
_entity_poly.pdbx_seq_one_letter_code
_entity_poly.pdbx_strand_id
1 'polypeptide(L)'
;MEKRIVVILFCLASLSSYSQEFTFVFLHKKSNPTELPKEQLDKIMEGHMANITRLAKEKKLAAAGPFEGGGGIFIFRSKSKKEVEDWLNTDPGIQAKRWDVEIQSYSPRVGSVCSVGEPYEMVLYNFVRYTLNTSKDTYGMIAEGMKDHQQYIKELSAAGNIITEASFGDDEGSILIMKGEISKELIEKDPAVQKQVMTAELKKLYIAKGSFCEK
;
A
#
# COMPACT_ATOMS: atom_id res chain seq x y z
N MET A 1 -24.50 -55.38 -35.13
CA MET A 1 -24.17 -53.94 -35.05
C MET A 1 -23.95 -53.58 -33.59
N GLU A 2 -22.70 -53.64 -33.14
CA GLU A 2 -22.32 -53.24 -31.78
C GLU A 2 -22.20 -51.72 -31.71
N LYS A 3 -22.95 -51.08 -30.81
CA LYS A 3 -22.87 -49.64 -30.56
C LYS A 3 -21.79 -49.39 -29.50
N ARG A 4 -20.64 -48.86 -29.94
CA ARG A 4 -19.62 -48.32 -29.02
C ARG A 4 -20.10 -46.97 -28.50
N ILE A 5 -20.37 -46.88 -27.20
CA ILE A 5 -20.65 -45.63 -26.50
C ILE A 5 -19.30 -45.00 -26.14
N VAL A 6 -18.98 -43.85 -26.75
CA VAL A 6 -17.84 -43.03 -26.39
C VAL A 6 -18.30 -42.07 -25.29
N VAL A 7 -17.84 -42.30 -24.06
CA VAL A 7 -18.05 -41.38 -22.94
C VAL A 7 -16.93 -40.35 -22.98
N ILE A 8 -17.25 -39.12 -23.39
CA ILE A 8 -16.33 -37.99 -23.34
C ILE A 8 -16.37 -37.43 -21.91
N LEU A 9 -15.33 -37.72 -21.13
CA LEU A 9 -15.14 -37.19 -19.79
C LEU A 9 -14.71 -35.72 -19.88
N PHE A 10 -15.66 -34.80 -19.69
CA PHE A 10 -15.38 -33.37 -19.58
C PHE A 10 -14.69 -33.09 -18.25
N CYS A 11 -13.36 -32.97 -18.29
CA CYS A 11 -12.56 -32.55 -17.15
C CYS A 11 -12.73 -31.03 -16.97
N LEU A 12 -13.68 -30.62 -16.10
CA LEU A 12 -13.84 -29.24 -15.66
C LEU A 12 -12.62 -28.85 -14.81
N ALA A 13 -11.57 -28.34 -15.47
CA ALA A 13 -10.50 -27.64 -14.77
C ALA A 13 -11.09 -26.32 -14.25
N SER A 14 -11.39 -26.27 -12.95
CA SER A 14 -11.72 -25.03 -12.27
C SER A 14 -10.50 -24.11 -12.34
N LEU A 15 -10.54 -23.12 -13.23
CA LEU A 15 -9.62 -22.00 -13.22
C LEU A 15 -9.92 -21.19 -11.96
N SER A 16 -9.27 -21.55 -10.84
CA SER A 16 -9.23 -20.68 -9.68
C SER A 16 -8.50 -19.41 -10.11
N SER A 17 -9.23 -18.33 -10.37
CA SER A 17 -8.66 -16.99 -10.51
C SER A 17 -7.92 -16.68 -9.21
N TYR A 18 -6.61 -16.89 -9.20
CA TYR A 18 -5.75 -16.42 -8.12
C TYR A 18 -5.67 -14.89 -8.25
N SER A 19 -6.54 -14.18 -7.55
CA SER A 19 -6.35 -12.74 -7.36
C SER A 19 -4.99 -12.55 -6.69
N GLN A 20 -4.13 -11.73 -7.26
CA GLN A 20 -2.84 -11.47 -6.65
C GLN A 20 -3.05 -10.67 -5.37
N GLU A 21 -2.77 -11.29 -4.24
CA GLU A 21 -2.87 -10.66 -2.92
C GLU A 21 -1.61 -9.82 -2.67
N PHE A 22 -1.84 -8.61 -2.18
CA PHE A 22 -0.78 -7.70 -1.76
C PHE A 22 -0.93 -7.38 -0.27
N THR A 23 0.18 -7.08 0.35
CA THR A 23 0.23 -6.60 1.74
C THR A 23 0.99 -5.29 1.76
N PHE A 24 0.41 -4.29 2.41
CA PHE A 24 1.00 -2.98 2.60
C PHE A 24 1.66 -2.91 3.97
N VAL A 25 2.85 -2.33 4.03
CA VAL A 25 3.57 -2.12 5.28
C VAL A 25 3.92 -0.66 5.40
N PHE A 26 3.54 -0.05 6.52
CA PHE A 26 4.08 1.24 6.92
C PHE A 26 5.29 1.04 7.83
N LEU A 27 6.33 1.82 7.55
CA LEU A 27 7.46 2.03 8.44
C LEU A 27 7.28 3.41 9.07
N HIS A 28 6.66 3.47 10.24
CA HIS A 28 6.43 4.74 10.94
C HIS A 28 7.72 5.19 11.61
N LYS A 29 8.11 6.44 11.37
CA LYS A 29 9.26 7.05 12.04
C LYS A 29 8.96 7.14 13.54
N LYS A 30 9.89 6.64 14.36
CA LYS A 30 9.83 6.83 15.80
C LYS A 30 10.11 8.28 16.18
N SER A 31 9.34 8.80 17.12
CA SER A 31 9.57 10.11 17.73
C SER A 31 10.88 10.13 18.53
N ASN A 32 11.15 9.07 19.30
CA ASN A 32 12.30 8.95 20.20
C ASN A 32 13.05 7.62 19.97
N PRO A 33 13.79 7.47 18.85
CA PRO A 33 14.55 6.26 18.64
C PRO A 33 15.74 6.19 19.61
N THR A 34 16.15 4.98 20.00
CA THR A 34 17.40 4.78 20.75
C THR A 34 18.57 5.40 19.99
N GLU A 35 19.35 6.24 20.66
CA GLU A 35 20.56 6.82 20.09
C GLU A 35 21.60 5.74 19.87
N LEU A 36 22.17 5.71 18.67
CA LEU A 36 23.22 4.79 18.28
C LEU A 36 24.34 5.59 17.61
N PRO A 37 25.61 5.16 17.73
CA PRO A 37 26.70 5.74 16.98
C PRO A 37 26.43 5.77 15.48
N LYS A 38 26.91 6.82 14.79
CA LYS A 38 26.71 6.99 13.34
C LYS A 38 27.13 5.76 12.53
N GLU A 39 28.29 5.18 12.83
CA GLU A 39 28.78 3.98 12.15
C GLU A 39 27.82 2.79 12.29
N GLN A 40 27.20 2.63 13.46
CA GLN A 40 26.21 1.59 13.69
C GLN A 40 24.92 1.85 12.91
N LEU A 41 24.48 3.11 12.84
CA LEU A 41 23.32 3.51 12.04
C LEU A 41 23.57 3.27 10.54
N ASP A 42 24.73 3.67 10.04
CA ASP A 42 25.10 3.51 8.64
C ASP A 42 25.10 2.02 8.25
N LYS A 43 25.67 1.15 9.10
CA LYS A 43 25.65 -0.31 8.91
C LYS A 43 24.24 -0.91 8.92
N ILE A 44 23.37 -0.42 9.82
CA ILE A 44 21.96 -0.85 9.86
C ILE A 44 21.24 -0.46 8.57
N MET A 45 21.43 0.78 8.10
CA MET A 45 20.79 1.28 6.89
C MET A 45 21.32 0.61 5.62
N GLU A 46 22.62 0.30 5.55
CA GLU A 46 23.20 -0.52 4.48
C GLU A 46 22.52 -1.90 4.43
N GLY A 47 22.38 -2.55 5.60
CA GLY A 47 21.69 -3.83 5.73
C GLY A 47 20.21 -3.75 5.32
N HIS A 48 19.51 -2.67 5.66
CA HIS A 48 18.14 -2.41 5.23
C HIS A 48 18.04 -2.31 3.70
N MET A 49 18.92 -1.54 3.05
CA MET A 49 18.93 -1.41 1.59
C MET A 49 19.31 -2.73 0.88
N ALA A 50 20.24 -3.50 1.44
CA ALA A 50 20.58 -4.83 0.95
C ALA A 50 19.39 -5.79 1.05
N ASN A 51 18.62 -5.71 2.15
CA ASN A 51 17.42 -6.50 2.35
C ASN A 51 16.31 -6.17 1.33
N ILE A 52 16.04 -4.88 1.11
CA ILE A 52 15.12 -4.40 0.06
C ILE A 52 15.53 -4.96 -1.30
N THR A 53 16.81 -4.82 -1.66
CA THR A 53 17.35 -5.31 -2.94
C THR A 53 17.15 -6.81 -3.11
N ARG A 54 17.43 -7.59 -2.06
CA ARG A 54 17.24 -9.04 -2.06
C ARG A 54 15.78 -9.42 -2.23
N LEU A 55 14.87 -8.84 -1.44
CA LEU A 55 13.43 -9.14 -1.50
C LEU A 55 12.80 -8.71 -2.83
N ALA A 56 13.29 -7.65 -3.46
CA ALA A 56 12.90 -7.24 -4.80
C ALA A 56 13.36 -8.27 -5.86
N LYS A 57 14.61 -8.74 -5.80
CA LYS A 57 15.14 -9.80 -6.68
C LYS A 57 14.40 -11.13 -6.53
N GLU A 58 13.98 -11.46 -5.31
CA GLU A 58 13.14 -12.62 -5.00
C GLU A 58 11.67 -12.44 -5.45
N LYS A 59 11.32 -11.28 -6.03
CA LYS A 59 9.95 -10.91 -6.47
C LYS A 59 8.92 -10.90 -5.34
N LYS A 60 9.37 -10.78 -4.09
CA LYS A 60 8.53 -10.67 -2.89
C LYS A 60 8.11 -9.23 -2.66
N LEU A 61 9.07 -8.32 -2.71
CA LEU A 61 8.84 -6.88 -2.58
C LEU A 61 8.51 -6.31 -3.95
N ALA A 62 7.29 -5.78 -4.09
CA ALA A 62 6.80 -5.21 -5.33
C ALA A 62 7.26 -3.77 -5.51
N ALA A 63 7.17 -2.99 -4.45
CA ALA A 63 7.48 -1.58 -4.42
C ALA A 63 7.93 -1.16 -3.02
N ALA A 64 8.84 -0.18 -2.96
CA ALA A 64 9.35 0.38 -1.73
C ALA A 64 9.68 1.86 -1.95
N GLY A 65 9.42 2.70 -0.96
CA GLY A 65 9.72 4.12 -1.06
C GLY A 65 9.68 4.82 0.30
N PRO A 66 10.65 5.69 0.61
CA PRO A 66 10.58 6.52 1.81
C PRO A 66 9.55 7.63 1.69
N PHE A 67 9.02 8.07 2.83
CA PHE A 67 8.32 9.35 2.92
C PHE A 67 9.32 10.48 3.18
N GLU A 68 9.02 11.68 2.68
CA GLU A 68 9.70 12.88 3.15
C GLU A 68 9.49 13.05 4.66
N GLY A 69 10.55 13.45 5.37
CA GLY A 69 10.53 13.56 6.84
C GLY A 69 10.79 12.24 7.59
N GLY A 70 10.82 11.11 6.88
CA GLY A 70 11.24 9.79 7.37
C GLY A 70 10.13 8.76 7.45
N GLY A 71 10.52 7.51 7.69
CA GLY A 71 9.62 6.37 7.50
C GLY A 71 9.46 6.04 6.02
N GLY A 72 8.47 5.20 5.70
CA GLY A 72 8.23 4.80 4.32
C GLY A 72 7.19 3.69 4.20
N ILE A 73 7.13 3.10 3.02
CA ILE A 73 6.22 2.01 2.70
C ILE A 73 6.96 0.84 2.07
N PHE A 74 6.40 -0.34 2.27
CA PHE A 74 6.61 -1.50 1.41
C PHE A 74 5.28 -2.02 0.90
N ILE A 75 5.30 -2.56 -0.31
CA ILE A 75 4.19 -3.34 -0.85
C ILE A 75 4.73 -4.70 -1.26
N PHE A 76 4.20 -5.76 -0.64
CA PHE A 76 4.61 -7.13 -0.87
C PHE A 76 3.59 -7.87 -1.73
N ARG A 77 4.09 -8.83 -2.52
CA ARG A 77 3.30 -9.90 -3.15
C ARG A 77 3.27 -11.06 -2.16
N SER A 78 2.14 -11.23 -1.48
CA SER A 78 2.04 -12.15 -0.35
C SER A 78 0.63 -12.66 -0.19
N LYS A 79 0.50 -13.89 0.32
CA LYS A 79 -0.81 -14.53 0.56
C LYS A 79 -1.32 -14.32 2.00
N SER A 80 -0.51 -13.70 2.85
CA SER A 80 -0.85 -13.48 4.26
C SER A 80 0.04 -12.43 4.91
N LYS A 81 -0.46 -11.79 5.97
CA LYS A 81 0.34 -10.91 6.84
C LYS A 81 1.54 -11.66 7.46
N LYS A 82 1.36 -12.93 7.84
CA LYS A 82 2.40 -13.77 8.46
C LYS A 82 3.64 -13.98 7.58
N GLU A 83 3.43 -14.18 6.28
CA GLU A 83 4.53 -14.31 5.32
C GLU A 83 5.38 -13.04 5.25
N VAL A 84 4.71 -11.88 5.27
CA VAL A 84 5.37 -10.57 5.28
C VAL A 84 6.10 -10.32 6.58
N GLU A 85 5.53 -10.69 7.73
CA GLU A 85 6.23 -10.63 9.03
C GLU A 85 7.56 -11.39 9.00
N ASP A 86 7.59 -12.60 8.43
CA ASP A 86 8.81 -13.40 8.32
C ASP A 86 9.87 -12.72 7.43
N TRP A 87 9.46 -12.06 6.35
CA TRP A 87 10.38 -11.31 5.49
C TRP A 87 10.87 -10.02 6.15
N LEU A 88 10.00 -9.29 6.85
CA LEU A 88 10.37 -8.09 7.59
C LEU A 88 11.35 -8.41 8.72
N ASN A 89 11.23 -9.58 9.37
CA ASN A 89 12.15 -10.03 10.41
C ASN A 89 13.58 -10.27 9.91
N THR A 90 13.83 -10.26 8.60
CA THR A 90 15.19 -10.31 8.03
C THR A 90 15.84 -8.94 7.85
N ASP A 91 15.10 -7.86 8.11
CA ASP A 91 15.57 -6.48 7.95
C ASP A 91 16.32 -5.98 9.19
N PRO A 92 17.61 -5.59 9.10
CA PRO A 92 18.38 -5.10 10.25
C PRO A 92 17.79 -3.84 10.89
N GLY A 93 17.14 -2.97 10.11
CA GLY A 93 16.50 -1.77 10.65
C GLY A 93 15.21 -2.07 11.42
N ILE A 94 14.46 -3.08 10.99
CA ILE A 94 13.29 -3.56 11.73
C ILE A 94 13.71 -4.28 13.01
N GLN A 95 14.72 -5.16 12.94
CA GLN A 95 15.29 -5.82 14.12
C GLN A 95 15.83 -4.82 15.15
N ALA A 96 16.49 -3.76 14.69
CA ALA A 96 16.96 -2.65 15.51
C ALA A 96 15.83 -1.69 15.95
N LYS A 97 14.57 -2.02 15.65
CA LYS A 97 13.37 -1.27 16.02
C LYS A 97 13.45 0.21 15.61
N ARG A 98 14.00 0.50 14.43
CA ARG A 98 14.13 1.88 13.92
C ARG A 98 12.79 2.49 13.52
N TRP A 99 11.80 1.65 13.22
CA TRP A 99 10.43 2.04 12.86
C TRP A 99 9.41 1.27 13.70
N ASP A 100 8.23 1.86 13.86
CA ASP A 100 7.03 1.13 14.26
C ASP A 100 6.37 0.59 12.99
N VAL A 101 6.21 -0.73 12.94
CA VAL A 101 5.77 -1.45 11.74
C VAL A 101 4.27 -1.72 11.82
N GLU A 102 3.53 -1.31 10.79
CA GLU A 102 2.10 -1.59 10.65
C GLU A 102 1.87 -2.37 9.35
N ILE A 103 1.16 -3.50 9.43
CA ILE A 103 0.95 -4.43 8.31
C ILE A 103 -0.55 -4.51 8.01
N GLN A 104 -0.93 -4.10 6.80
CA GLN A 104 -2.31 -4.06 6.33
C GLN A 104 -2.48 -4.91 5.06
N SER A 105 -3.70 -5.42 4.83
CA SER A 105 -4.03 -5.96 3.51
C SER A 105 -3.97 -4.85 2.46
N TYR A 106 -3.78 -5.15 1.19
CA TYR A 106 -3.73 -4.11 0.15
C TYR A 106 -4.52 -4.51 -1.09
N SER A 107 -5.60 -3.77 -1.36
CA SER A 107 -6.53 -4.06 -2.45
C SER A 107 -6.70 -2.82 -3.33
N PRO A 108 -5.90 -2.67 -4.40
CA PRO A 108 -6.03 -1.55 -5.33
C PRO A 108 -7.36 -1.64 -6.10
N ARG A 109 -8.10 -0.52 -6.11
CA ARG A 109 -9.32 -0.30 -6.90
C ARG A 109 -9.04 0.46 -8.19
N VAL A 110 -8.06 1.36 -8.14
CA VAL A 110 -7.51 2.08 -9.29
C VAL A 110 -6.02 1.76 -9.39
N GLY A 111 -5.54 1.48 -10.60
CA GLY A 111 -4.16 1.04 -10.82
C GLY A 111 -3.90 -0.37 -10.28
N SER A 112 -2.62 -0.69 -10.11
CA SER A 112 -2.18 -1.93 -9.45
C SER A 112 -0.77 -1.72 -8.90
N VAL A 113 0.01 -2.77 -8.67
CA VAL A 113 1.40 -2.65 -8.19
C VAL A 113 2.35 -3.40 -9.11
N CYS A 114 3.18 -2.65 -9.81
CA CYS A 114 4.11 -3.17 -10.80
C CYS A 114 5.53 -3.16 -10.26
N SER A 115 6.28 -4.22 -10.56
CA SER A 115 7.72 -4.24 -10.28
C SER A 115 8.42 -3.42 -11.37
N VAL A 116 9.25 -2.47 -10.96
CA VAL A 116 9.99 -1.61 -11.88
C VAL A 116 11.40 -2.18 -12.05
N GLY A 117 11.79 -2.47 -13.30
CA GLY A 117 13.13 -2.97 -13.63
C GLY A 117 14.17 -1.85 -13.69
N GLU A 118 15.44 -2.19 -13.51
CA GLU A 118 16.55 -1.25 -13.68
C GLU A 118 16.94 -1.07 -15.17
N PRO A 119 17.34 0.15 -15.60
CA PRO A 119 17.36 1.39 -14.82
C PRO A 119 15.95 2.00 -14.67
N TYR A 120 15.69 2.69 -13.56
CA TYR A 120 14.42 3.36 -13.28
C TYR A 120 14.60 4.81 -12.84
N GLU A 121 13.57 5.62 -13.08
CA GLU A 121 13.43 6.98 -12.59
C GLU A 121 12.72 6.96 -11.23
N MET A 122 13.20 7.75 -10.28
CA MET A 122 12.49 7.98 -9.02
C MET A 122 11.63 9.24 -9.13
N VAL A 123 10.44 9.19 -8.56
CA VAL A 123 9.46 10.29 -8.61
C VAL A 123 8.88 10.56 -7.23
N LEU A 124 8.46 11.81 -7.02
CA LEU A 124 7.76 12.24 -5.82
C LEU A 124 6.25 12.29 -6.11
N TYR A 125 5.49 11.48 -5.39
CA TYR A 125 4.03 11.51 -5.42
C TYR A 125 3.46 12.02 -4.11
N ASN A 126 2.22 12.49 -4.16
CA ASN A 126 1.46 12.75 -2.95
C ASN A 126 0.82 11.44 -2.49
N PHE A 127 1.06 11.10 -1.24
CA PHE A 127 0.47 9.98 -0.55
C PHE A 127 -0.59 10.51 0.40
N VAL A 128 -1.83 10.09 0.22
CA VAL A 128 -2.94 10.40 1.14
C VAL A 128 -3.37 9.11 1.79
N ARG A 129 -3.37 9.04 3.11
CA ARG A 129 -3.97 7.95 3.87
C ARG A 129 -5.25 8.43 4.53
N TYR A 130 -6.34 7.71 4.30
CA TYR A 130 -7.58 7.88 5.03
C TYR A 130 -7.70 6.79 6.08
N THR A 131 -8.01 7.18 7.31
CA THR A 131 -8.24 6.25 8.42
C THR A 131 -9.67 6.46 8.92
N LEU A 132 -10.46 5.39 8.93
CA LEU A 132 -11.82 5.41 9.44
C LEU A 132 -11.84 5.74 10.94
N ASN A 133 -12.78 6.59 11.32
CA ASN A 133 -13.13 6.81 12.72
C ASN A 133 -14.33 5.94 13.04
N THR A 134 -14.12 4.93 13.89
CA THR A 134 -15.17 3.98 14.30
C THR A 134 -15.68 4.26 15.71
N SER A 135 -15.57 5.51 16.16
CA SER A 135 -16.10 5.92 17.46
C SER A 135 -17.63 5.76 17.52
N LYS A 136 -18.19 5.68 18.73
CA LYS A 136 -19.66 5.58 18.91
C LYS A 136 -20.40 6.75 18.25
N ASP A 137 -19.79 7.93 18.25
CA ASP A 137 -20.39 9.16 17.72
C ASP A 137 -20.44 9.16 16.18
N THR A 138 -19.57 8.38 15.54
CA THR A 138 -19.45 8.34 14.07
C THR A 138 -20.09 7.09 13.48
N TYR A 139 -20.31 6.03 14.26
CA TYR A 139 -20.79 4.73 13.78
C TYR A 139 -22.05 4.80 12.90
N GLY A 140 -23.05 5.59 13.32
CA GLY A 140 -24.29 5.78 12.55
C GLY A 140 -24.11 6.54 11.23
N MET A 141 -23.00 7.24 11.06
CA MET A 141 -22.67 8.05 9.88
C MET A 141 -21.67 7.37 8.94
N ILE A 142 -21.06 6.23 9.33
CA ILE A 142 -20.00 5.57 8.55
C ILE A 142 -20.50 5.24 7.14
N ALA A 143 -21.67 4.63 7.01
CA ALA A 143 -22.17 4.20 5.70
C ALA A 143 -22.41 5.38 4.74
N GLU A 144 -23.00 6.47 5.24
CA GLU A 144 -23.20 7.69 4.44
C GLU A 144 -21.87 8.39 4.14
N GLY A 145 -21.00 8.53 5.15
CA GLY A 145 -19.68 9.13 4.98
C GLY A 145 -18.83 8.36 3.96
N MET A 146 -18.85 7.04 3.98
CA MET A 146 -18.14 6.23 2.98
C MET A 146 -18.71 6.39 1.58
N LYS A 147 -20.03 6.54 1.44
CA LYS A 147 -20.65 6.85 0.15
C LYS A 147 -20.23 8.22 -0.36
N ASP A 148 -20.21 9.23 0.51
CA ASP A 148 -19.76 10.58 0.16
C ASP A 148 -18.28 10.60 -0.23
N HIS A 149 -17.44 9.89 0.53
CA HIS A 149 -16.02 9.70 0.22
C HIS A 149 -15.83 9.07 -1.15
N GLN A 150 -16.52 7.96 -1.44
CA GLN A 150 -16.44 7.30 -2.74
C GLN A 150 -16.84 8.22 -3.89
N GLN A 151 -17.89 9.02 -3.70
CA GLN A 151 -18.31 10.01 -4.70
C GLN A 151 -17.24 11.10 -4.89
N TYR A 152 -16.64 11.58 -3.80
CA TYR A 152 -15.57 12.57 -3.85
C TYR A 152 -14.32 12.04 -4.56
N ILE A 153 -13.88 10.82 -4.24
CA ILE A 153 -12.75 10.17 -4.92
C ILE A 153 -13.04 9.98 -6.42
N LYS A 154 -14.27 9.65 -6.79
CA LYS A 154 -14.67 9.53 -8.20
C LYS A 154 -14.53 10.86 -8.96
N GLU A 155 -14.91 11.97 -8.34
CA GLU A 155 -14.76 13.32 -8.90
C GLU A 155 -13.28 13.71 -9.03
N LEU A 156 -12.46 13.44 -8.01
CA LEU A 156 -11.01 13.65 -8.07
C LEU A 156 -10.34 12.79 -9.14
N SER A 157 -10.79 11.55 -9.30
CA SER A 157 -10.30 10.63 -10.32
C SER A 157 -10.60 11.14 -11.73
N ALA A 158 -11.78 11.73 -11.94
CA ALA A 158 -12.15 12.34 -13.22
C ALA A 158 -11.25 13.52 -13.63
N ALA A 159 -10.61 14.19 -12.67
CA ALA A 159 -9.60 15.22 -12.94
C ALA A 159 -8.25 14.64 -13.42
N GLY A 160 -8.06 13.31 -13.38
CA GLY A 160 -6.93 12.61 -13.96
C GLY A 160 -5.65 12.59 -13.14
N ASN A 161 -5.70 13.01 -11.86
CA ASN A 161 -4.54 13.15 -10.99
C ASN A 161 -4.31 11.96 -10.04
N ILE A 162 -5.27 11.05 -9.92
CA ILE A 162 -5.14 9.83 -9.11
C ILE A 162 -4.41 8.76 -9.91
N ILE A 163 -3.30 8.26 -9.37
CA ILE A 163 -2.51 7.15 -9.92
C ILE A 163 -3.04 5.82 -9.38
N THR A 164 -3.24 5.74 -8.07
CA THR A 164 -3.86 4.57 -7.44
C THR A 164 -4.76 4.99 -6.29
N GLU A 165 -5.80 4.18 -6.09
CA GLU A 165 -6.66 4.16 -4.93
C GLU A 165 -6.68 2.71 -4.45
N ALA A 166 -6.49 2.49 -3.15
CA ALA A 166 -6.53 1.13 -2.59
C ALA A 166 -7.20 1.10 -1.21
N SER A 167 -7.88 -0.01 -0.91
CA SER A 167 -8.38 -0.32 0.44
C SER A 167 -7.35 -1.10 1.24
N PHE A 168 -7.36 -0.89 2.55
CA PHE A 168 -6.74 -1.79 3.51
C PHE A 168 -7.70 -2.88 4.04
N GLY A 169 -8.99 -2.73 3.75
CA GLY A 169 -10.07 -3.60 4.20
C GLY A 169 -11.33 -2.77 4.42
N ASP A 170 -12.41 -3.40 4.88
CA ASP A 170 -13.69 -2.70 5.07
C ASP A 170 -13.63 -1.67 6.22
N ASP A 171 -12.77 -1.89 7.23
CA ASP A 171 -12.69 -1.05 8.43
C ASP A 171 -11.31 -0.40 8.66
N GLU A 172 -10.31 -0.68 7.81
CA GLU A 172 -8.93 -0.23 8.02
C GLU A 172 -8.57 1.06 7.24
N GLY A 173 -9.49 1.56 6.43
CA GLY A 173 -9.32 2.78 5.62
C GLY A 173 -8.74 2.53 4.23
N SER A 174 -8.17 3.57 3.64
CA SER A 174 -7.73 3.58 2.24
C SER A 174 -6.51 4.49 2.01
N ILE A 175 -5.90 4.37 0.83
CA ILE A 175 -4.91 5.34 0.34
C ILE A 175 -5.25 5.87 -1.04
N LEU A 176 -4.69 7.05 -1.32
CA LEU A 176 -4.53 7.59 -2.66
C LEU A 176 -3.07 7.90 -2.93
N ILE A 177 -2.63 7.62 -4.15
CA ILE A 177 -1.39 8.16 -4.71
C ILE A 177 -1.78 9.13 -5.82
N MET A 178 -1.29 10.37 -5.73
CA MET A 178 -1.65 11.43 -6.67
C MET A 178 -0.41 12.10 -7.26
N LYS A 179 -0.45 12.37 -8.56
CA LYS A 179 0.56 13.18 -9.27
C LYS A 179 0.26 14.67 -9.18
N GLY A 180 1.28 15.48 -9.48
CA GLY A 180 1.18 16.93 -9.48
C GLY A 180 1.24 17.53 -8.08
N GLU A 181 1.02 18.83 -7.97
CA GLU A 181 0.88 19.48 -6.65
C GLU A 181 -0.58 19.38 -6.17
N ILE A 182 -0.75 19.02 -4.90
CA ILE A 182 -2.06 19.03 -4.24
C ILE A 182 -1.96 19.81 -2.94
N SER A 183 -3.02 20.53 -2.60
CA SER A 183 -3.10 21.30 -1.37
C SER A 183 -3.77 20.46 -0.27
N LYS A 184 -3.49 20.78 0.99
CA LYS A 184 -4.14 20.10 2.13
C LYS A 184 -5.65 20.33 2.12
N GLU A 185 -6.08 21.50 1.68
CA GLU A 185 -7.48 21.90 1.56
C GLU A 185 -8.24 21.02 0.56
N LEU A 186 -7.57 20.48 -0.48
CA LEU A 186 -8.19 19.52 -1.38
C LEU A 186 -8.60 18.25 -0.63
N ILE A 187 -7.78 17.78 0.31
CA ILE A 187 -8.07 16.57 1.08
C ILE A 187 -9.12 16.85 2.17
N GLU A 188 -9.06 18.02 2.80
CA GLU A 188 -10.02 18.45 3.83
C GLU A 188 -11.43 18.76 3.29
N LYS A 189 -11.58 18.89 1.97
CA LYS A 189 -12.89 19.04 1.31
C LYS A 189 -13.67 17.74 1.18
N ASP A 190 -13.04 16.60 1.46
CA ASP A 190 -13.74 15.32 1.49
C ASP A 190 -14.87 15.37 2.55
N PRO A 191 -16.14 15.16 2.16
CA PRO A 191 -17.25 15.28 3.10
C PRO A 191 -17.15 14.31 4.29
N ALA A 192 -16.53 13.15 4.11
CA ALA A 192 -16.33 12.19 5.19
C ALA A 192 -15.25 12.67 6.19
N VAL A 193 -14.25 13.41 5.71
CA VAL A 193 -13.27 14.09 6.57
C VAL A 193 -13.94 15.24 7.33
N GLN A 194 -14.76 16.05 6.65
CA GLN A 194 -15.50 17.16 7.28
C GLN A 194 -16.47 16.67 8.36
N LYS A 195 -17.14 15.55 8.12
CA LYS A 195 -18.03 14.87 9.08
C LYS A 195 -17.26 14.10 10.16
N GLN A 196 -15.93 14.09 10.15
CA GLN A 196 -15.05 13.36 11.07
C GLN A 196 -15.26 11.83 11.08
N VAL A 197 -15.93 11.29 10.06
CA VAL A 197 -16.07 9.85 9.82
C VAL A 197 -14.73 9.23 9.42
N MET A 198 -13.82 10.03 8.90
CA MET A 198 -12.43 9.65 8.65
C MET A 198 -11.47 10.79 8.94
N THR A 199 -10.21 10.44 9.18
CA THR A 199 -9.09 11.37 9.18
C THR A 199 -8.26 11.16 7.93
N ALA A 200 -7.56 12.20 7.49
CA ALA A 200 -6.67 12.12 6.34
C ALA A 200 -5.26 12.63 6.68
N GLU A 201 -4.25 11.88 6.25
CA GLU A 201 -2.84 12.25 6.36
C GLU A 201 -2.25 12.43 4.96
N LEU A 202 -1.64 13.60 4.71
CA LEU A 202 -0.94 13.90 3.47
C LEU A 202 0.57 13.86 3.70
N LYS A 203 1.27 13.06 2.90
CA LYS A 203 2.73 12.92 2.86
C LYS A 203 3.25 12.99 1.42
N LYS A 204 4.54 13.21 1.25
CA LYS A 204 5.23 13.04 -0.04
C LYS A 204 5.96 11.69 -0.02
N LEU A 205 5.72 10.87 -1.04
CA LEU A 205 6.29 9.53 -1.22
C LEU A 205 7.29 9.54 -2.37
N TYR A 206 8.54 9.17 -2.09
CA TYR A 206 9.58 9.03 -3.10
C TYR A 206 9.72 7.57 -3.50
N ILE A 207 9.44 7.23 -4.77
CA ILE A 207 9.31 5.85 -5.22
C ILE A 207 9.69 5.70 -6.70
N ALA A 208 10.03 4.49 -7.14
CA ALA A 208 10.29 4.23 -8.54
C ALA A 208 9.03 4.49 -9.38
N LYS A 209 9.17 5.25 -10.48
CA LYS A 209 8.08 5.54 -11.41
C LYS A 209 7.60 4.25 -12.08
N GLY A 210 6.28 4.09 -12.17
CA GLY A 210 5.66 2.86 -12.65
C GLY A 210 5.36 1.85 -11.55
N SER A 211 5.71 2.13 -10.28
CA SER A 211 5.42 1.21 -9.16
C SER A 211 3.94 0.93 -8.99
N PHE A 212 3.06 1.83 -9.45
CA PHE A 212 1.61 1.69 -9.37
C PHE A 212 0.97 1.35 -10.73
N CYS A 213 1.77 0.81 -11.65
CA CYS A 213 1.38 0.46 -13.01
C CYS A 213 0.88 1.65 -13.86
N GLU A 214 1.22 2.88 -13.46
CA GLU A 214 0.99 4.08 -14.26
C GLU A 214 1.84 4.05 -15.54
N LYS A 215 1.28 4.59 -16.62
CA LYS A 215 1.93 4.70 -17.94
C LYS A 215 2.70 6.01 -18.08
#